data_AF-A0A1L6R640-F1
#
_entry.id   AF-A0A1L6R640-F1
#
_cell.length_a   1.000
_cell.length_b   1.000
_cell.length_c   1.000
_cell.angle_alpha   90.00
_cell.angle_beta   90.00
_cell.angle_gamma   90.00
#
_symmetry.space_group_name_H-M   'P 1'
#
loop_
_entity.id
_entity.type
_entity.pdbx_description
1 polymer ?
#
loop_
_entity_poly.entity_id
_entity_poly.type
_entity_poly.pdbx_seq_one_letter_code
_entity_poly.pdbx_strand_id
1 'polypeptide(L)'
;MLVERHDYDTVSQAMNGLAARGYTTDFKLEPEKDKIVAPQRSLELSPEDFEIDEIYRFEGITDPGDEMIVYAISSHNHKIKGVLVNAFGTYSDSNTYDIVKRLHKHL
;
A
#
# COMPACT_ATOMS: atom_id res chain seq x y z
N MET A 1 -7.04 0.26 -22.94
CA MET A 1 -6.16 -0.70 -22.23
C MET A 1 -7.04 -1.36 -21.18
N LEU A 2 -7.25 -2.68 -21.26
CA LEU A 2 -8.03 -3.39 -20.25
C LEU A 2 -7.16 -3.50 -19.00
N VAL A 3 -7.52 -2.79 -17.94
CA VAL A 3 -6.96 -3.05 -16.62
C VAL A 3 -7.60 -4.37 -16.19
N GLU A 4 -6.82 -5.45 -16.13
CA GLU A 4 -7.30 -6.68 -15.48
C GLU A 4 -7.66 -6.31 -14.04
N ARG A 5 -8.94 -6.43 -13.72
CA ARG A 5 -9.43 -6.23 -12.36
C ARG A 5 -9.28 -7.56 -11.64
N HIS A 6 -8.31 -7.65 -10.74
CA HIS A 6 -8.17 -8.80 -9.88
C HIS A 6 -9.06 -8.60 -8.66
N ASP A 7 -10.04 -9.46 -8.47
CA ASP A 7 -10.85 -9.43 -7.25
C ASP A 7 -10.29 -10.48 -6.29
N TYR A 8 -9.92 -10.05 -5.09
CA TYR A 8 -9.42 -10.91 -4.02
C TYR A 8 -10.38 -10.87 -2.85
N ASP A 9 -10.63 -12.01 -2.22
CA ASP A 9 -11.54 -12.11 -1.07
C ASP A 9 -10.83 -11.80 0.25
N THR A 10 -9.50 -11.99 0.29
CA THR A 10 -8.70 -11.83 1.52
C THR A 10 -7.39 -11.09 1.25
N VAL A 11 -6.86 -10.42 2.30
CA VAL A 11 -5.54 -9.78 2.28
C VAL A 11 -4.46 -10.76 1.80
N SER A 12 -4.46 -12.00 2.30
CA SER A 12 -3.48 -13.02 1.92
C SER A 12 -3.58 -13.39 0.43
N GLN A 13 -4.77 -13.50 -0.13
CA GLN A 13 -4.94 -13.74 -1.57
C GLN A 13 -4.40 -12.57 -2.39
N ALA A 14 -4.70 -11.32 -2.00
CA ALA A 14 -4.19 -10.14 -2.68
C ALA A 14 -2.66 -10.06 -2.65
N MET A 15 -2.05 -10.27 -1.47
CA MET A 15 -0.59 -10.29 -1.36
C MET A 15 0.03 -11.39 -2.23
N ASN A 16 -0.54 -12.60 -2.24
CA ASN A 16 -0.02 -13.70 -3.06
C ASN A 16 -0.18 -13.43 -4.56
N GLY A 17 -1.32 -12.89 -4.99
CA GLY A 17 -1.58 -12.54 -6.39
C GLY A 17 -0.67 -11.40 -6.87
N LEU A 18 -0.48 -10.36 -6.05
CA LEU A 18 0.45 -9.27 -6.31
C LEU A 18 1.91 -9.76 -6.34
N ALA A 19 2.30 -10.65 -5.42
CA ALA A 19 3.64 -11.24 -5.43
C ALA A 19 3.91 -12.03 -6.72
N ALA A 20 2.93 -12.82 -7.19
CA ALA A 20 3.02 -13.53 -8.47
C ALA A 20 3.17 -12.58 -9.68
N ARG A 21 2.74 -11.32 -9.54
CA ARG A 21 2.87 -10.25 -10.53
C ARG A 21 4.11 -9.36 -10.33
N GLY A 22 4.98 -9.71 -9.38
CA GLY A 22 6.27 -9.05 -9.14
C GLY A 22 6.26 -7.96 -8.06
N TYR A 23 5.15 -7.75 -7.35
CA TYR A 23 5.09 -6.87 -6.19
C TYR A 23 5.61 -7.60 -4.94
N THR A 24 6.93 -7.75 -4.85
CA THR A 24 7.57 -8.61 -3.84
C THR A 24 8.17 -7.86 -2.65
N THR A 25 8.24 -6.54 -2.71
CA THR A 25 8.80 -5.72 -1.62
C THR A 25 7.73 -5.45 -0.56
N ASP A 26 8.03 -5.72 0.71
CA ASP A 26 7.19 -5.30 1.83
C ASP A 26 7.54 -3.84 2.20
N PHE A 27 6.62 -2.93 1.90
CA PHE A 27 6.72 -1.52 2.29
C PHE A 27 6.05 -1.29 3.64
N LYS A 28 6.66 -0.43 4.44
CA LYS A 28 6.09 0.05 5.70
C LYS A 28 5.88 1.55 5.64
N LEU A 29 4.80 2.01 6.24
CA LEU A 29 4.53 3.44 6.38
C LEU A 29 5.33 4.00 7.56
N GLU A 30 6.02 5.12 7.34
CA GLU A 30 6.75 5.88 8.37
C GLU A 30 6.22 7.33 8.35
N PRO A 31 5.02 7.61 8.92
CA PRO A 31 4.37 8.90 8.81
C PRO A 31 5.21 10.03 9.42
N GLU A 32 5.89 9.78 10.53
CA GLU A 32 6.74 10.76 11.20
C GLU A 32 7.88 11.30 10.32
N LYS A 33 8.27 10.54 9.30
CA LYS A 33 9.28 10.91 8.30
C LYS A 33 8.67 11.30 6.96
N ASP A 34 7.35 11.23 6.84
CA ASP A 34 6.58 11.43 5.61
C ASP A 34 6.99 10.50 4.46
N LYS A 35 7.24 9.21 4.76
CA LYS A 35 7.78 8.25 3.77
C LYS A 35 7.15 6.87 3.87
N ILE A 36 7.36 6.06 2.84
CA ILE A 36 7.33 4.60 2.94
C ILE A 36 8.76 4.05 2.89
N VAL A 37 8.99 2.95 3.59
CA VAL A 37 10.31 2.32 3.66
C VAL A 37 10.25 0.88 3.21
N ALA A 38 11.30 0.42 2.54
CA ALA A 38 11.57 -0.98 2.23
C ALA A 38 12.76 -1.44 3.09
N PRO A 39 12.53 -1.98 4.30
CA PRO A 39 13.61 -2.30 5.24
C PRO A 39 14.62 -3.31 4.65
N GLN A 40 14.14 -4.25 3.85
CA GLN A 40 14.96 -5.29 3.21
C GLN A 40 15.97 -4.72 2.19
N ARG A 41 15.77 -3.47 1.74
CA ARG A 41 16.63 -2.81 0.75
C ARG A 41 17.27 -1.53 1.26
N SER A 42 17.09 -1.20 2.55
CA SER A 42 17.55 0.06 3.15
C SER A 42 17.16 1.28 2.30
N LEU A 43 15.93 1.29 1.79
CA LEU A 43 15.41 2.32 0.90
C LEU A 43 14.21 3.00 1.52
N GLU A 44 14.15 4.32 1.39
CA GLU A 44 13.02 5.16 1.76
C GLU A 44 12.52 5.87 0.52
N LEU A 45 11.21 6.02 0.38
CA LEU A 45 10.56 6.72 -0.73
C LEU A 45 9.68 7.85 -0.17
N SER A 46 9.91 9.05 -0.67
CA SER A 46 9.02 10.19 -0.43
C SER A 46 7.72 10.00 -1.23
N PRO A 47 6.64 10.76 -0.94
CA PRO A 47 5.37 10.64 -1.65
C PRO A 47 5.55 10.68 -3.17
N GLU A 48 6.38 11.57 -3.69
CA GLU A 48 6.67 11.74 -5.12
C GLU A 48 7.48 10.60 -5.77
N ASP A 49 8.14 9.74 -4.99
CA ASP A 49 9.04 8.71 -5.50
C ASP A 49 8.34 7.39 -5.88
N PHE A 50 7.03 7.30 -5.68
CA PHE A 50 6.26 6.10 -5.98
C PHE A 50 4.87 6.38 -6.56
N GLU A 51 4.32 5.39 -7.26
CA GLU A 51 2.97 5.35 -7.79
C GLU A 51 2.17 4.27 -7.08
N ILE A 52 0.88 4.55 -6.86
CA ILE A 52 -0.08 3.55 -6.39
C ILE A 52 -0.70 2.95 -7.65
N ASP A 53 -0.34 1.71 -7.93
CA ASP A 53 -0.80 1.00 -9.12
C ASP A 53 -2.22 0.45 -8.90
N GLU A 54 -2.47 -0.13 -7.71
CA GLU A 54 -3.73 -0.80 -7.36
C GLU A 54 -4.05 -0.67 -5.86
N ILE A 55 -5.33 -0.74 -5.52
CA ILE A 55 -5.84 -0.64 -4.15
C ILE A 55 -6.88 -1.72 -3.91
N TYR A 56 -6.73 -2.43 -2.79
CA TYR A 56 -7.67 -3.46 -2.34
C TYR A 56 -8.08 -3.20 -0.91
N ARG A 57 -9.38 -3.06 -0.66
CA ARG A 57 -9.96 -2.86 0.68
C ARG A 57 -10.62 -4.15 1.14
N PHE A 58 -10.33 -4.54 2.38
CA PHE A 58 -10.85 -5.73 3.03
C PHE A 58 -11.49 -5.32 4.36
N GLU A 59 -12.64 -5.89 4.66
CA GLU A 59 -13.22 -5.80 5.99
C GLU A 59 -12.53 -6.80 6.91
N GLY A 60 -12.26 -6.37 8.13
CA GLY A 60 -11.61 -7.14 9.17
C GLY A 60 -12.45 -8.37 9.50
N ILE A 61 -11.79 -9.53 9.59
CA ILE A 61 -12.45 -10.80 9.91
C ILE A 61 -12.98 -10.78 11.37
N THR A 62 -12.37 -9.94 12.22
CA THR A 62 -12.64 -9.87 13.66
C THR A 62 -13.65 -8.78 14.03
N ASP A 63 -13.54 -7.59 13.43
CA ASP A 63 -14.44 -6.46 13.64
C ASP A 63 -14.87 -5.91 12.27
N PRO A 64 -16.18 -5.85 11.96
CA PRO A 64 -16.68 -5.25 10.72
C PRO A 64 -16.30 -3.77 10.54
N GLY A 65 -15.89 -3.08 11.61
CA GLY A 65 -15.36 -1.73 11.58
C GLY A 65 -13.85 -1.64 11.32
N ASP A 66 -13.12 -2.75 11.44
CA ASP A 66 -11.71 -2.81 11.06
C ASP A 66 -11.63 -2.95 9.53
N GLU A 67 -10.84 -2.12 8.90
CA GLU A 67 -10.60 -2.23 7.46
C GLU A 67 -9.10 -2.35 7.23
N MET A 68 -8.70 -3.30 6.39
CA MET A 68 -7.33 -3.41 5.89
C MET A 68 -7.29 -2.99 4.44
N ILE A 69 -6.32 -2.16 4.09
CA ILE A 69 -6.08 -1.73 2.73
C ILE A 69 -4.70 -2.22 2.30
N VAL A 70 -4.66 -2.89 1.15
CA VAL A 70 -3.44 -3.30 0.47
C VAL A 70 -3.24 -2.40 -0.73
N TYR A 71 -2.13 -1.67 -0.74
CA TYR A 71 -1.69 -0.87 -1.87
C TYR A 71 -0.61 -1.63 -2.64
N ALA A 72 -0.80 -1.79 -3.95
CA ALA A 72 0.28 -2.19 -4.85
C ALA A 72 1.04 -0.92 -5.28
N ILE A 73 2.33 -0.89 -5.01
CA ILE A 73 3.17 0.30 -5.20
C ILE A 73 4.31 0.00 -6.16
N SER A 74 4.56 0.92 -7.08
CA SER A 74 5.74 0.89 -7.95
C SER A 74 6.58 2.16 -7.78
N SER A 75 7.91 2.03 -7.91
CA SER A 75 8.80 3.17 -8.04
C SER A 75 9.67 2.98 -9.28
N HIS A 76 9.41 3.79 -10.31
CA HIS A 76 10.13 3.72 -11.58
C HIS A 76 11.60 4.12 -11.42
N ASN A 77 11.87 5.15 -10.59
CA ASN A 77 13.22 5.65 -10.31
C ASN A 77 14.09 4.57 -9.66
N HIS A 78 13.52 3.79 -8.74
CA HIS A 78 14.24 2.75 -8.02
C HIS A 78 14.08 1.34 -8.62
N LYS A 79 13.25 1.20 -9.68
CA LYS A 79 12.92 -0.07 -10.34
C LYS A 79 12.45 -1.14 -9.37
N ILE A 80 11.54 -0.76 -8.47
CA ILE A 80 11.00 -1.67 -7.45
C ILE A 80 9.47 -1.68 -7.48
N LYS A 81 8.93 -2.82 -7.06
CA LYS A 81 7.52 -3.05 -6.84
C LYS A 81 7.30 -3.75 -5.52
N GLY A 82 6.21 -3.41 -4.85
CA GLY A 82 5.90 -3.94 -3.55
C GLY A 82 4.48 -3.68 -3.09
N VAL A 83 4.19 -4.11 -1.88
CA VAL A 83 2.90 -3.96 -1.23
C VAL A 83 3.07 -3.15 0.04
N LEU A 84 2.12 -2.27 0.32
CA LEU A 84 1.94 -1.62 1.62
C LEU A 84 0.60 -2.09 2.19
N VAL A 85 0.62 -2.69 3.37
CA VAL A 85 -0.60 -3.05 4.10
C VAL A 85 -0.82 -2.02 5.20
N ASN A 86 -1.98 -1.40 5.21
CA ASN A 86 -2.37 -0.41 6.21
C ASN A 86 -3.72 -0.79 6.83
N ALA A 87 -3.79 -0.79 8.15
CA ALA A 87 -5.07 -0.87 8.86
C ALA A 87 -5.71 0.53 8.84
N PHE A 88 -6.76 0.70 8.05
CA PHE A 88 -7.51 1.94 7.94
C PHE A 88 -8.05 2.32 9.33
N GLY A 89 -8.01 3.62 9.65
CA GLY A 89 -8.33 4.13 10.99
C GLY A 89 -7.13 4.21 11.95
N THR A 90 -6.03 3.49 11.73
CA THR A 90 -4.82 3.61 12.59
C THR A 90 -4.18 5.00 12.51
N TYR A 91 -4.35 5.68 11.37
CA TYR A 91 -3.86 7.03 11.11
C TYR A 91 -5.01 7.98 10.74
N SER A 92 -6.14 7.88 11.44
CA SER A 92 -7.37 8.66 11.19
C SER A 92 -7.15 10.18 11.14
N ASP A 93 -6.08 10.70 11.73
CA ASP A 93 -5.56 12.06 11.47
C ASP A 93 -4.82 12.13 10.12
N SER A 94 -5.57 11.80 9.07
CA SER A 94 -5.11 11.74 7.67
C SER A 94 -4.61 13.07 7.09
N ASN A 95 -4.71 14.16 7.84
CA ASN A 95 -4.31 15.50 7.43
C ASN A 95 -2.90 15.91 7.89
N THR A 96 -2.26 15.12 8.76
CA THR A 96 -0.98 15.52 9.36
C THR A 96 0.22 15.27 8.44
N TYR A 97 0.18 14.23 7.62
CA TYR A 97 1.31 13.79 6.79
C TYR A 97 0.90 13.66 5.32
N ASP A 98 1.74 14.14 4.40
CA ASP A 98 1.42 14.17 2.98
C ASP A 98 1.44 12.75 2.38
N ILE A 99 2.25 11.85 2.94
CA ILE A 99 2.22 10.42 2.59
C ILE A 99 0.86 9.79 2.89
N VAL A 100 0.22 10.15 4.01
CA VAL A 100 -1.10 9.63 4.39
C VAL A 100 -2.18 10.25 3.49
N LYS A 101 -2.11 11.56 3.21
CA LYS A 101 -3.00 12.22 2.25
C LYS A 101 -2.93 11.58 0.87
N ARG A 102 -1.73 11.23 0.40
CA ARG A 102 -1.53 10.59 -0.91
C ARG A 102 -2.22 9.23 -0.97
N LEU A 103 -2.10 8.41 0.07
CA LEU A 103 -2.81 7.14 0.17
C LEU A 103 -4.34 7.35 0.18
N HIS A 104 -4.83 8.29 0.98
CA HIS A 104 -6.26 8.58 1.10
C HIS A 104 -6.88 9.16 -0.17
N LYS A 105 -6.15 9.95 -0.96
CA LYS A 105 -6.67 10.56 -2.21
C LYS A 105 -7.07 9.51 -3.26
N HIS A 106 -6.54 8.29 -3.16
CA HIS A 106 -6.81 7.22 -4.11
C HIS A 106 -7.88 6.23 -3.62
N LEU A 107 -8.40 6.40 -2.40
CA LEU A 107 -9.58 5.70 -1.89
C LEU A 107 -10.86 6.37 -2.43
#